data_AF-A0A0K2USK1-F1
#
_entry.id   AF-A0A0K2USK1-F1
#
_cell.length_a   1.000
_cell.length_b   1.000
_cell.length_c   1.000
_cell.angle_alpha   90.00
_cell.angle_beta   90.00
_cell.angle_gamma   90.00
#
_symmetry.space_group_name_H-M   'P 1'
#
loop_
_entity.id
_entity.type
_entity.pdbx_description
1 polymer ?
#
loop_
_entity_poly.entity_id
_entity_poly.type
_entity_poly.pdbx_seq_one_letter_code
_entity_poly.pdbx_strand_id
1 'polypeptide(L)' 'MKQHWLGPNYTKPGVDGNDVTRTNIPDIRVGYRYETIQDELLNIFSSVAK' A
#
# COMPACT_ATOMS: atom_id res chain seq x y z
N MET A 1 12.72 10.90 10.97
CA MET A 1 12.39 9.69 11.77
C MET A 1 11.84 8.55 10.90
N LYS A 2 10.67 8.66 10.24
CA LYS A 2 10.09 7.56 9.42
C LYS A 2 10.96 7.07 8.26
N GLN A 3 11.54 8.00 7.49
CA GLN A 3 12.41 7.68 6.34
C GLN A 3 13.61 6.79 6.73
N HIS A 4 14.11 6.92 7.97
CA HIS A 4 15.21 6.09 8.46
C HIS A 4 14.75 4.63 8.65
N TRP A 5 13.56 4.41 9.19
CA TRP A 5 13.04 3.07 9.49
C TRP A 5 12.33 2.39 8.32
N LEU A 6 11.73 3.16 7.41
CA LEU A 6 10.86 2.63 6.36
C LEU A 6 11.45 2.76 4.95
N GLY A 7 12.52 3.54 4.79
CA GLY A 7 13.13 3.78 3.49
C GLY A 7 12.81 5.16 2.92
N PRO A 8 13.57 5.61 1.90
CA PRO A 8 13.37 6.90 1.23
C PRO A 8 11.99 7.01 0.56
N ASN A 9 11.41 5.88 0.14
CA ASN A 9 10.17 5.84 -0.64
C ASN A 9 8.91 5.65 0.22
N TYR A 10 8.99 5.74 1.55
CA TYR A 10 7.87 5.41 2.47
C TYR A 10 6.56 6.18 2.24
N THR A 11 6.58 7.24 1.43
CA THR A 11 5.40 8.05 1.05
C THR A 11 4.69 7.53 -0.21
N LYS A 12 5.32 6.64 -0.99
CA LYS A 12 4.69 6.03 -2.17
C LYS A 12 3.64 4.99 -1.74
N PRO A 13 2.53 4.86 -2.47
CA PRO A 13 1.51 3.87 -2.18
C PRO A 13 1.96 2.46 -2.60
N GLY A 14 1.32 1.45 -2.02
CA GLY A 14 1.53 0.05 -2.41
C GLY A 14 2.96 -0.44 -2.21
N VAL A 15 3.37 -1.38 -3.06
CA VAL A 15 4.69 -2.03 -3.01
C VAL A 15 5.83 -1.03 -3.21
N ASP A 16 5.61 0.02 -4.01
CA ASP A 16 6.61 1.06 -4.29
C ASP A 16 7.10 1.82 -3.04
N GLY A 17 6.30 1.81 -1.97
CA GLY A 17 6.64 2.41 -0.68
C GLY A 17 7.32 1.48 0.31
N ASN A 18 7.42 0.18 -0.01
CA ASN A 18 7.95 -0.83 0.89
C ASN A 18 9.44 -1.11 0.62
N ASP A 19 10.29 -0.87 1.62
CA ASP A 19 11.65 -1.40 1.63
C ASP A 19 11.67 -2.67 2.48
N VAL A 20 11.55 -3.83 1.84
CA VAL A 20 11.49 -5.15 2.51
C VAL A 20 12.69 -5.39 3.44
N THR A 21 13.86 -4.83 3.13
CA THR A 21 15.07 -4.98 3.94
C THR A 21 14.97 -4.28 5.30
N ARG A 22 14.08 -3.29 5.42
CA ARG A 22 13.84 -2.55 6.66
C ARG A 22 12.56 -2.98 7.36
N THR A 23 11.49 -3.18 6.59
CA THR A 23 10.16 -3.47 7.14
C THR A 23 9.99 -4.95 7.49
N ASN A 24 10.76 -5.84 6.88
CA ASN A 24 10.59 -7.30 6.94
C ASN A 24 9.17 -7.73 6.53
N ILE A 25 8.56 -6.95 5.62
CA ILE A 25 7.24 -7.23 5.08
C ILE A 25 7.37 -7.63 3.60
N PRO A 26 6.98 -8.86 3.20
CA PRO A 26 7.01 -9.27 1.81
C PRO A 26 6.11 -8.40 0.94
N ASP A 27 6.57 -8.08 -0.27
CA ASP A 27 5.85 -7.21 -1.21
C ASP A 27 4.47 -7.77 -1.57
N ILE A 28 4.33 -9.09 -1.67
CA ILE A 28 3.03 -9.74 -1.92
C ILE A 28 1.97 -9.36 -0.87
N ARG A 29 2.37 -9.20 0.41
CA ARG A 29 1.44 -8.79 1.48
C ARG A 29 1.03 -7.33 1.33
N VAL A 30 1.96 -6.47 0.92
CA VAL A 30 1.68 -5.03 0.69
C VAL A 30 0.81 -4.85 -0.55
N GLY A 31 1.13 -5.56 -1.63
CA GLY A 31 0.36 -5.59 -2.87
C GLY A 31 -1.07 -6.03 -2.63
N TYR A 32 -1.28 -7.19 -1.99
CA TYR A 32 -2.62 -7.69 -1.65
C TYR A 32 -3.42 -6.66 -0.84
N ARG A 33 -2.80 -6.04 0.19
CA ARG A 33 -3.46 -5.01 1.00
C ARG A 33 -3.84 -3.79 0.16
N TYR A 34 -2.96 -3.35 -0.74
CA TYR A 34 -3.20 -2.18 -1.58
C TYR A 34 -4.30 -2.44 -2.62
N GLU A 35 -4.27 -3.60 -3.28
CA GLU A 35 -5.31 -4.01 -4.23
C GLU A 35 -6.67 -4.14 -3.54
N THR A 36 -6.73 -4.83 -2.40
CA THR A 36 -7.97 -5.00 -1.62
C THR A 36 -8.61 -3.66 -1.27
N ILE A 37 -7.82 -2.68 -0.79
CA ILE A 37 -8.39 -1.37 -0.46
C ILE A 37 -8.85 -0.60 -1.70
N GLN A 38 -8.16 -0.73 -2.84
CA GLN A 38 -8.65 -0.12 -4.09
C GLN A 38 -9.98 -0.75 -4.52
N ASP A 39 -10.10 -2.08 -4.46
CA ASP A 39 -11.33 -2.79 -4.78
C ASP A 39 -12.48 -2.43 -3.84
N GLU A 40 -12.22 -2.31 -2.53
CA GLU A 40 -13.22 -1.87 -1.56
C GLU A 40 -13.70 -0.44 -1.83
N LEU A 41 -12.78 0.49 -2.13
CA LEU A 41 -13.12 1.87 -2.48
C LEU A 41 -13.92 1.91 -3.79
N LEU A 42 -13.49 1.16 -4.81
CA LEU A 42 -14.24 1.04 -6.07
C LEU A 42 -15.64 0.49 -5.81
N ASN A 43 -15.81 -0.53 -4.97
CA ASN A 43 -17.13 -1.08 -4.64
C ASN A 43 -18.03 -0.04 -3.97
N ILE A 44 -17.51 0.68 -2.96
CA ILE A 44 -18.27 1.71 -2.24
C ILE A 44 -18.65 2.85 -3.18
N PHE A 45 -17.70 3.42 -3.92
CA PHE A 45 -17.95 4.62 -4.71
C PHE A 45 -18.60 4.33 -6.08
N SER A 46 -18.41 3.15 -6.66
CA SER A 46 -19.16 2.75 -7.86
C SER A 46 -20.66 2.56 -7.57
N SER A 47 -21.02 2.19 -6.34
CA SER A 47 -22.42 2.11 -5.91
C SER A 47 -23.09 3.47 -5.72
N VAL A 48 -22.31 4.54 -5.51
CA VAL A 48 -22.82 5.92 -5.33
C VAL A 48 -22.97 6.66 -6.67
N ALA A 49 -22.28 6.20 -7.72
CA ALA A 49 -22.31 6.81 -9.05
C ALA A 49 -23.35 6.19 -10.01
N LYS A 50 -24.18 5.25 -9.53
CA LYS A 50 -25.38 4.75 -10.22
C LYS A 50 -26.62 5.44 -9.67
#